data_AF-A0A0C1F4N1-F1
#
_entry.id   AF-A0A0C1F4N1-F1
#
_cell.length_a   1.000
_cell.length_b   1.000
_cell.length_c   1.000
_cell.angle_alpha   90.00
_cell.angle_beta   90.00
_cell.angle_gamma   90.00
#
_symmetry.space_group_name_H-M   'P 1'
#
loop_
_entity.id
_entity.type
_entity.pdbx_description
1 polymer ?
#
loop_
_entity_poly.entity_id
_entity_poly.type
_entity_poly.pdbx_seq_one_letter_code
_entity_poly.pdbx_strand_id
1 'polypeptide(L)'
;MDVVKIPKKLKTIFQEIRDGNIELGNENLKNYKDFEPQKNIVFAQMNYFESNYEQAMLNDENSLLFNEQWYPGNILTEHFFAYTNTAIKINQIERAEKFYNFFLETKEMETLPAHQINQYRYLVEQHILKLNGEKNLKLYPEKLSLITEGKKISEIELIQQKHRKDLNNKNIEKIEYLLNFMITDCNSKLVFEYYEKYCEEIKSENIHFDIARLYCLANDENLARKATLKFVENWFPIDFLQIVPMKFFEYEEMNLILTDQFKVQILNSRKAIT
;
A
#
# COMPACT_ATOMS: atom_id res chain seq x y z
N MET A 1 12.33 2.69 22.36
CA MET A 1 11.18 3.52 22.76
C MET A 1 9.92 2.68 22.64
N ASP A 2 8.86 3.05 23.36
CA ASP A 2 7.59 2.32 23.35
C ASP A 2 6.60 2.93 22.35
N VAL A 3 5.65 2.11 21.90
CA VAL A 3 4.53 2.54 21.06
C VAL A 3 3.76 3.67 21.77
N VAL A 4 3.62 4.81 21.10
CA VAL A 4 2.96 5.99 21.64
C VAL A 4 1.45 5.82 21.53
N LYS A 5 0.77 5.92 22.67
CA LYS A 5 -0.70 5.83 22.72
C LYS A 5 -1.33 7.10 22.16
N ILE A 6 -1.85 7.02 20.93
CA ILE A 6 -2.54 8.13 20.26
C ILE A 6 -3.85 8.49 21.03
N PRO A 7 -4.06 9.76 21.41
CA PRO A 7 -5.29 10.20 22.08
C PRO A 7 -6.53 10.03 21.21
N LYS A 8 -7.68 9.79 21.84
CA LYS A 8 -8.97 9.60 21.13
C LYS A 8 -9.28 10.74 20.15
N LYS A 9 -9.06 11.99 20.56
CA LYS A 9 -9.30 13.17 19.73
C LYS A 9 -8.45 13.15 18.44
N LEU A 10 -7.18 12.79 18.54
CA LEU A 10 -6.30 12.69 17.38
C LEU A 10 -6.69 11.52 16.46
N LYS A 11 -7.09 10.37 17.03
CA LYS A 11 -7.65 9.25 16.25
C LYS A 11 -8.90 9.65 15.47
N THR A 12 -9.79 10.44 16.06
CA THR A 12 -10.98 10.97 15.37
C THR A 12 -10.58 11.84 14.18
N ILE A 13 -9.59 12.72 14.33
CA ILE A 13 -9.07 13.53 13.21
C ILE A 13 -8.51 12.64 12.09
N PHE A 14 -7.73 11.61 12.44
CA PHE A 14 -7.23 10.66 11.44
C PHE A 14 -8.35 9.90 10.73
N GLN A 15 -9.41 9.53 11.45
CA GLN A 15 -10.59 8.91 10.86
C GLN A 15 -11.34 9.87 9.94
N GLU A 16 -11.50 11.15 10.31
CA GLU A 16 -12.14 12.17 9.46
C GLU A 16 -11.42 12.28 8.11
N ILE A 17 -10.08 12.32 8.14
CA ILE A 17 -9.24 12.35 6.92
C ILE A 17 -9.43 11.04 6.13
N ARG A 18 -9.35 9.89 6.80
CA ARG A 18 -9.56 8.57 6.16
C ARG A 18 -10.93 8.45 5.49
N ASP A 19 -11.96 9.05 6.07
CA ASP A 19 -13.33 9.06 5.53
C ASP A 19 -13.49 9.97 4.30
N GLY A 20 -12.43 10.68 3.89
CA GLY A 20 -12.42 11.59 2.74
C GLY A 20 -12.73 13.04 3.10
N ASN A 21 -12.87 13.39 4.38
CA ASN A 21 -13.06 14.79 4.82
C ASN A 21 -11.70 15.51 4.93
N ILE A 22 -10.97 15.54 3.82
CA ILE A 22 -9.55 15.95 3.78
C ILE A 22 -9.35 17.38 4.25
N GLU A 23 -10.14 18.33 3.76
CA GLU A 23 -9.98 19.75 4.10
C GLU A 23 -10.17 20.02 5.60
N LEU A 24 -11.31 19.57 6.15
CA LEU A 24 -11.64 19.73 7.57
C LEU A 24 -10.65 18.98 8.47
N GLY A 25 -10.34 17.72 8.12
CA GLY A 25 -9.41 16.90 8.88
C GLY A 25 -7.99 17.48 8.89
N ASN A 26 -7.53 18.04 7.76
CA ASN A 26 -6.24 18.72 7.64
C ASN A 26 -6.17 19.98 8.51
N GLU A 27 -7.22 20.82 8.52
CA GLU A 27 -7.30 21.99 9.40
C GLU A 27 -7.26 21.59 10.88
N ASN A 28 -8.07 20.60 11.26
CA ASN A 28 -8.09 20.06 12.62
C ASN A 28 -6.73 19.51 13.04
N LEU A 29 -6.05 18.81 12.13
CA LEU A 29 -4.74 18.20 12.38
C LEU A 29 -3.64 19.25 12.58
N LYS A 30 -3.62 20.31 11.76
CA LYS A 30 -2.67 21.44 11.89
C LYS A 30 -2.80 22.15 13.24
N ASN A 31 -4.03 22.28 13.74
CA ASN A 31 -4.33 22.92 15.02
C ASN A 31 -4.14 22.00 16.23
N TYR A 32 -3.90 20.70 16.03
CA TYR A 32 -3.65 19.76 17.11
C TYR A 32 -2.22 19.94 17.65
N LYS A 33 -2.09 20.06 18.98
CA LYS A 33 -0.79 20.22 19.67
C LYS A 33 -0.11 18.88 19.91
N ASP A 34 1.22 18.88 19.84
CA ASP A 34 2.09 17.72 20.05
C ASP A 34 1.91 16.60 19.01
N PHE A 35 2.57 15.45 19.20
CA PHE A 35 2.51 14.27 18.31
C PHE A 35 3.01 14.55 16.88
N GLU A 36 4.04 15.40 16.74
CA GLU A 36 4.55 15.81 15.42
C GLU A 36 4.97 14.63 14.52
N PRO A 37 5.63 13.55 15.00
CA PRO A 37 5.90 12.39 14.13
C PRO A 37 4.61 11.78 13.55
N GLN A 38 3.59 11.57 14.39
CA GLN A 38 2.30 11.01 13.97
C GLN A 38 1.51 11.96 13.05
N LYS A 39 1.63 13.26 13.25
CA LYS A 39 1.04 14.26 12.34
C LYS A 39 1.76 14.26 11.00
N ASN A 40 3.09 14.25 11.02
CA ASN A 40 3.92 14.26 9.82
C ASN A 40 3.69 13.02 8.96
N ILE A 41 3.55 11.82 9.52
CA ILE A 41 3.26 10.63 8.68
C ILE A 41 1.91 10.74 7.97
N VAL A 42 0.91 11.37 8.60
CA VAL A 42 -0.41 11.62 7.99
C VAL A 42 -0.33 12.73 6.95
N PHE A 43 0.42 13.79 7.21
CA PHE A 43 0.69 14.83 6.22
C PHE A 43 1.45 14.28 5.01
N ALA A 44 2.42 13.37 5.21
CA ALA A 44 3.15 12.74 4.11
C ALA A 44 2.20 12.01 3.17
N GLN A 45 1.30 11.19 3.72
CA GLN A 45 0.27 10.48 2.95
C GLN A 45 -0.61 11.43 2.12
N MET A 46 -1.15 12.49 2.73
CA MET A 46 -1.94 13.48 1.97
C MET A 46 -1.11 14.11 0.85
N ASN A 47 0.12 14.55 1.15
CA ASN A 47 0.98 15.20 0.16
C ASN A 47 1.41 14.27 -0.98
N TYR A 48 1.64 12.97 -0.74
CA TYR A 48 1.92 12.01 -1.81
C TYR A 48 0.75 11.87 -2.79
N PHE A 49 -0.48 11.84 -2.27
CA PHE A 49 -1.68 11.72 -3.09
C PHE A 49 -2.07 13.05 -3.76
N GLU A 50 -1.69 14.19 -3.19
CA GLU A 50 -1.85 15.51 -3.80
C GLU A 50 -0.70 15.89 -4.74
N SER A 51 0.29 15.01 -4.94
CA SER A 51 1.51 15.28 -5.73
C SER A 51 2.39 16.41 -5.19
N ASN A 52 2.22 16.78 -3.92
CA ASN A 52 3.07 17.74 -3.20
C ASN A 52 4.37 17.07 -2.72
N TYR A 53 5.14 16.52 -3.67
CA TYR A 53 6.23 15.57 -3.43
C TYR A 53 7.33 16.07 -2.50
N GLU A 54 7.75 17.33 -2.66
CA GLU A 54 8.77 17.93 -1.79
C GLU A 54 8.33 17.98 -0.33
N GLN A 55 7.07 18.35 -0.09
CA GLN A 55 6.49 18.37 1.25
C GLN A 55 6.26 16.96 1.78
N ALA A 56 5.85 16.02 0.92
CA ALA A 56 5.67 14.62 1.30
C ALA A 56 6.98 14.02 1.83
N MET A 57 8.07 14.20 1.08
CA MET A 57 9.40 13.74 1.48
C MET A 57 9.87 14.40 2.77
N LEU A 58 9.67 15.72 2.93
CA LEU A 58 10.03 16.42 4.16
C LEU A 58 9.26 15.90 5.39
N ASN A 59 7.97 15.60 5.22
CA ASN A 59 7.18 15.03 6.30
C ASN A 59 7.66 13.62 6.69
N ASP A 60 8.03 12.80 5.71
CA ASP A 60 8.61 11.48 5.95
C ASP A 60 9.95 11.55 6.69
N GLU A 61 10.85 12.44 6.28
CA GLU A 61 12.14 12.68 6.94
C GLU A 61 11.96 13.07 8.42
N ASN A 62 10.94 13.88 8.73
CA ASN A 62 10.62 14.32 10.09
C ASN A 62 9.86 13.29 10.93
N SER A 63 9.52 12.14 10.36
CA SER A 63 8.59 11.18 10.97
C SER A 63 9.17 9.77 11.09
N LEU A 64 9.78 9.26 10.01
CA LEU A 64 10.20 7.87 9.89
C LEU A 64 11.29 7.50 10.90
N LEU A 65 12.10 8.46 11.36
CA LEU A 65 13.07 8.25 12.44
C LEU A 65 12.43 7.84 13.78
N PHE A 66 11.11 8.02 13.93
CA PHE A 66 10.35 7.68 15.13
C PHE A 66 9.44 6.47 14.92
N ASN A 67 9.74 5.59 13.97
CA ASN A 67 8.87 4.48 13.57
C ASN A 67 8.55 3.49 14.71
N GLU A 68 9.41 3.41 15.74
CA GLU A 68 9.18 2.62 16.94
C GLU A 68 8.06 3.17 17.85
N GLN A 69 7.61 4.40 17.61
CA GLN A 69 6.45 4.98 18.29
C GLN A 69 5.11 4.48 17.73
N TRP A 70 5.12 3.72 16.63
CA TRP A 70 3.91 3.25 15.94
C TRP A 70 3.65 1.78 16.23
N TYR A 71 2.43 1.30 15.98
CA TYR A 71 2.19 -0.13 16.06
C TYR A 71 3.03 -0.85 14.98
N PRO A 72 3.65 -2.00 15.29
CA PRO A 72 4.39 -2.77 14.30
C PRO A 72 3.51 -3.09 13.09
N GLY A 73 3.92 -2.66 11.91
CA GLY A 73 3.12 -2.75 10.69
C GLY A 73 3.89 -2.38 9.43
N ASN A 74 3.15 -2.09 8.38
CA ASN A 74 3.65 -1.81 7.04
C ASN A 74 3.98 -0.32 6.78
N ILE A 75 3.69 0.60 7.70
CA ILE A 75 3.89 2.05 7.50
C ILE A 75 5.32 2.36 7.03
N LEU A 76 6.33 1.87 7.75
CA LEU A 76 7.73 2.17 7.41
C LEU A 76 8.07 1.72 5.98
N THR A 77 7.72 0.48 5.64
CA THR A 77 7.99 -0.11 4.33
C THR A 77 7.26 0.62 3.21
N GLU A 78 5.95 0.85 3.37
CA GLU A 78 5.11 1.54 2.38
C GLU A 78 5.61 2.96 2.11
N HIS A 79 5.98 3.69 3.17
CA HIS A 79 6.54 5.03 3.05
C HIS A 79 7.92 5.03 2.42
N PHE A 80 8.78 4.06 2.73
CA PHE A 80 10.07 3.94 2.04
C PHE A 80 9.90 3.74 0.52
N PHE A 81 8.91 2.96 0.08
CA PHE A 81 8.58 2.83 -1.34
C PHE A 81 8.09 4.14 -1.96
N ALA A 82 7.16 4.83 -1.31
CA ALA A 82 6.68 6.13 -1.77
C ALA A 82 7.81 7.17 -1.85
N TYR A 83 8.66 7.21 -0.85
CA TYR A 83 9.81 8.10 -0.75
C TYR A 83 10.86 7.84 -1.83
N THR A 84 11.29 6.58 -2.00
CA THR A 84 12.23 6.17 -3.06
C THR A 84 11.69 6.50 -4.44
N ASN A 85 10.46 6.07 -4.75
CA ASN A 85 9.88 6.25 -6.08
C ASN A 85 9.66 7.74 -6.39
N THR A 86 9.29 8.53 -5.38
CA THR A 86 9.18 9.98 -5.52
C THR A 86 10.54 10.60 -5.77
N ALA A 87 11.57 10.26 -4.98
CA ALA A 87 12.92 10.78 -5.15
C ALA A 87 13.46 10.52 -6.57
N ILE A 88 13.21 9.32 -7.12
CA ILE A 88 13.54 9.02 -8.53
C ILE A 88 12.73 9.90 -9.48
N LYS A 89 11.41 10.00 -9.28
CA LYS A 89 10.50 10.77 -10.14
C LYS A 89 10.87 12.24 -10.24
N ILE A 90 11.28 12.86 -9.13
CA ILE A 90 11.63 14.29 -9.07
C ILE A 90 13.14 14.56 -9.07
N ASN A 91 13.96 13.55 -9.40
CA ASN A 91 15.43 13.65 -9.49
C ASN A 91 16.11 14.13 -8.19
N GLN A 92 15.63 13.67 -7.03
CA GLN A 92 16.15 13.93 -5.69
C GLN A 92 16.84 12.69 -5.09
N ILE A 93 17.54 11.93 -5.92
CA ILE A 93 18.18 10.65 -5.53
C ILE A 93 19.18 10.86 -4.38
N GLU A 94 20.06 11.86 -4.48
CA GLU A 94 21.07 12.15 -3.47
C GLU A 94 20.46 12.48 -2.09
N ARG A 95 19.34 13.22 -2.07
CA ARG A 95 18.58 13.51 -0.84
C ARG A 95 18.09 12.21 -0.19
N ALA A 96 17.59 11.28 -1.00
CA ALA A 96 17.10 10.02 -0.49
C ALA A 96 18.20 9.11 0.04
N GLU A 97 19.35 9.03 -0.63
CA GLU A 97 20.51 8.30 -0.13
C GLU A 97 21.00 8.86 1.22
N LYS A 98 21.10 10.19 1.32
CA LYS A 98 21.44 10.88 2.59
C LYS A 98 20.47 10.53 3.71
N PHE A 99 19.17 10.59 3.42
CA PHE A 99 18.14 10.24 4.39
C PHE A 99 18.26 8.78 4.85
N TYR A 100 18.41 7.82 3.93
CA TYR A 100 18.51 6.40 4.30
C TYR A 100 19.78 6.08 5.12
N ASN A 101 20.91 6.68 4.78
CA ASN A 101 22.13 6.54 5.57
C ASN A 101 21.95 7.13 6.97
N PHE A 102 21.39 8.34 7.08
CA PHE A 102 21.12 8.97 8.37
C PHE A 102 20.12 8.19 9.22
N PHE A 103 19.06 7.66 8.60
CA PHE A 103 18.10 6.77 9.26
C PHE A 103 18.80 5.55 9.83
N LEU A 104 19.61 4.86 9.02
CA LEU A 104 20.30 3.65 9.46
C LEU A 104 21.30 3.93 10.59
N GLU A 105 22.14 4.96 10.44
CA GLU A 105 23.09 5.39 11.48
C GLU A 105 22.37 5.69 12.80
N THR A 106 21.24 6.41 12.74
CA THR A 106 20.42 6.70 13.92
C THR A 106 19.91 5.42 14.57
N LYS A 107 19.37 4.47 13.78
CA LYS A 107 18.88 3.20 14.30
C LYS A 107 19.98 2.32 14.88
N GLU A 108 21.18 2.34 14.32
CA GLU A 108 22.32 1.59 14.85
C GLU A 108 22.86 2.13 16.18
N MET A 109 22.63 3.42 16.47
CA MET A 109 22.96 4.01 17.77
C MET A 109 21.92 3.68 18.86
N GLU A 110 20.73 3.23 18.49
CA GLU A 110 19.70 2.81 19.44
C GLU A 110 20.02 1.43 20.04
N THR A 111 19.59 1.21 21.29
CA THR A 111 19.70 -0.10 21.94
C THR A 111 18.58 -1.04 21.50
N LEU A 112 18.61 -1.45 20.22
CA LEU A 112 17.61 -2.35 19.63
C LEU A 112 18.12 -3.79 19.53
N PRO A 113 17.21 -4.80 19.51
CA PRO A 113 17.59 -6.17 19.21
C PRO A 113 18.25 -6.30 17.82
N ALA A 114 19.26 -7.18 17.72
CA ALA A 114 20.02 -7.36 16.47
C ALA A 114 19.16 -7.70 15.24
N HIS A 115 18.07 -8.44 15.42
CA HIS A 115 17.15 -8.76 14.32
C HIS A 115 16.45 -7.52 13.75
N GLN A 116 16.13 -6.52 14.57
CA GLN A 116 15.49 -5.27 14.11
C GLN A 116 16.49 -4.42 13.33
N ILE A 117 17.72 -4.27 13.84
CA ILE A 117 18.80 -3.58 13.11
C ILE A 117 19.08 -4.25 11.77
N ASN A 118 19.14 -5.58 11.73
CA ASN A 118 19.34 -6.31 10.48
C ASN A 118 18.18 -6.12 9.50
N GLN A 119 16.94 -6.01 9.99
CA GLN A 119 15.79 -5.68 9.15
C GLN A 119 15.92 -4.26 8.57
N TYR A 120 16.31 -3.27 9.36
CA TYR A 120 16.54 -1.91 8.85
C TYR A 120 17.68 -1.83 7.85
N ARG A 121 18.80 -2.51 8.11
CA ARG A 121 19.91 -2.62 7.14
C ARG A 121 19.44 -3.18 5.81
N TYR A 122 18.72 -4.30 5.86
CA TYR A 122 18.18 -4.94 4.66
C TYR A 122 17.20 -4.02 3.93
N LEU A 123 16.31 -3.34 4.65
CA LEU A 123 15.35 -2.41 4.05
C LEU A 123 16.10 -1.27 3.34
N VAL A 124 17.00 -0.58 4.04
CA VAL A 124 17.80 0.53 3.51
C VAL A 124 18.64 0.10 2.31
N GLU A 125 19.34 -1.03 2.39
CA GLU A 125 20.17 -1.57 1.30
C GLU A 125 19.35 -1.72 0.01
N GLN A 126 18.15 -2.28 0.11
CA GLN A 126 17.30 -2.52 -1.05
C GLN A 126 16.78 -1.20 -1.65
N HIS A 127 16.42 -0.21 -0.82
CA HIS A 127 16.03 1.10 -1.33
C HIS A 127 17.20 1.87 -1.97
N ILE A 128 18.42 1.75 -1.44
CA ILE A 128 19.63 2.30 -2.08
C ILE A 128 19.90 1.62 -3.42
N LEU A 129 19.76 0.30 -3.52
CA LEU A 129 19.88 -0.41 -4.81
C LEU A 129 18.88 0.13 -5.83
N LYS A 130 17.64 0.41 -5.39
CA LYS A 130 16.60 0.97 -6.25
C LYS A 130 16.95 2.36 -6.78
N LEU A 131 17.43 3.23 -5.90
CA LEU A 131 17.92 4.56 -6.24
C LEU A 131 19.05 4.51 -7.29
N ASN A 132 19.88 3.48 -7.22
CA ASN A 132 20.96 3.22 -8.17
C ASN A 132 20.53 2.51 -9.47
N GLY A 133 19.22 2.34 -9.69
CA GLY A 133 18.65 1.83 -10.94
C GLY A 133 18.36 0.32 -10.98
N GLU A 134 18.51 -0.40 -9.86
CA GLU A 134 18.12 -1.80 -9.79
C GLU A 134 16.60 -1.97 -9.92
N LYS A 135 16.18 -2.90 -10.79
CA LYS A 135 14.75 -3.09 -11.12
C LYS A 135 14.09 -4.21 -10.30
N ASN A 136 14.86 -5.16 -9.80
CA ASN A 136 14.36 -6.36 -9.13
C ASN A 136 14.88 -6.42 -7.69
N LEU A 137 14.30 -5.61 -6.80
CA LEU A 137 14.61 -5.72 -5.37
C LEU A 137 13.98 -6.96 -4.77
N LYS A 138 14.65 -7.53 -3.78
CA LYS A 138 14.17 -8.68 -3.01
C LYS A 138 13.04 -8.33 -2.04
N LEU A 139 12.85 -7.05 -1.73
CA LEU A 139 11.70 -6.55 -0.97
C LEU A 139 10.41 -6.57 -1.77
N TYR A 140 10.50 -6.56 -3.12
CA TYR A 140 9.28 -6.51 -3.90
C TYR A 140 8.51 -7.83 -3.73
N PRO A 141 7.22 -7.75 -3.41
CA PRO A 141 6.33 -8.91 -3.42
C PRO A 141 6.31 -9.56 -4.81
N GLU A 142 5.88 -10.83 -4.87
CA GLU A 142 5.90 -11.60 -6.11
C GLU A 142 5.26 -10.84 -7.27
N LYS A 143 5.96 -10.87 -8.41
CA LYS A 143 5.50 -10.21 -9.63
C LYS A 143 4.29 -10.96 -10.19
N LEU A 144 3.19 -10.24 -10.33
CA LEU A 144 2.07 -10.72 -11.13
C LEU A 144 2.44 -10.67 -12.61
N SER A 145 1.85 -11.58 -13.38
CA SER A 145 2.03 -11.64 -14.82
C SER A 145 0.73 -12.08 -15.50
N LEU A 146 0.58 -11.71 -16.77
CA LEU A 146 -0.52 -12.19 -17.59
C LEU A 146 -0.21 -13.60 -18.10
N ILE A 147 -1.19 -14.48 -18.00
CA ILE A 147 -1.07 -15.89 -18.36
C ILE A 147 -2.04 -16.17 -19.52
N THR A 148 -1.50 -16.46 -20.70
CA THR A 148 -2.27 -16.78 -21.89
C THR A 148 -2.58 -18.28 -22.01
N GLU A 149 -1.64 -19.13 -21.64
CA GLU A 149 -1.78 -20.60 -21.68
C GLU A 149 -1.96 -21.20 -20.28
N GLY A 150 -2.79 -20.55 -19.46
CA GLY A 150 -3.06 -20.96 -18.08
C GLY A 150 -4.13 -22.06 -17.97
N LYS A 151 -4.28 -22.59 -16.76
CA LYS A 151 -5.29 -23.62 -16.44
C LYS A 151 -6.71 -23.08 -16.70
N LYS A 152 -7.64 -23.97 -17.04
CA LYS A 152 -9.08 -23.65 -17.07
C LYS A 152 -9.64 -23.56 -15.65
N ILE A 153 -10.77 -22.86 -15.50
CA ILE A 153 -11.47 -22.74 -14.20
C ILE A 153 -11.75 -24.12 -13.59
N SER A 154 -12.21 -25.09 -14.39
CA SER A 154 -12.48 -26.46 -13.92
C SER A 154 -11.26 -27.16 -13.33
N GLU A 155 -10.05 -26.87 -13.83
CA GLU A 155 -8.81 -27.43 -13.30
C GLU A 155 -8.44 -26.77 -11.96
N ILE A 156 -8.65 -25.46 -11.84
CA ILE A 156 -8.47 -24.74 -10.58
C ILE A 156 -9.47 -25.21 -9.52
N GLU A 157 -10.72 -25.46 -9.90
CA GLU A 157 -11.73 -26.01 -8.99
C GLU A 157 -11.33 -27.39 -8.44
N LEU A 158 -10.70 -28.24 -9.26
CA LEU A 158 -10.17 -29.54 -8.80
C LEU A 158 -9.01 -29.36 -7.82
N ILE A 159 -8.14 -28.36 -8.01
CA ILE A 159 -7.07 -28.02 -7.07
C ILE A 159 -7.70 -27.52 -5.75
N GLN A 160 -8.65 -26.58 -5.85
CA GLN A 160 -9.37 -26.03 -4.70
C GLN A 160 -10.01 -27.13 -3.84
N GLN A 161 -10.71 -28.08 -4.47
CA GLN A 161 -11.37 -29.20 -3.76
C GLN A 161 -10.38 -30.09 -2.99
N LYS A 162 -9.12 -30.18 -3.43
CA LYS A 162 -8.08 -30.90 -2.66
C LYS A 162 -7.68 -30.15 -1.40
N HIS A 163 -7.67 -28.82 -1.43
CA HIS A 163 -7.31 -27.98 -0.28
C HIS A 163 -8.48 -27.76 0.68
N ARG A 164 -9.72 -27.63 0.21
CA ARG A 164 -10.90 -27.36 1.05
C ARG A 164 -12.18 -27.97 0.45
N LYS A 165 -12.63 -29.11 1.01
CA LYS A 165 -13.73 -29.94 0.47
C LYS A 165 -15.14 -29.44 0.85
N ASP A 166 -15.25 -28.60 1.86
CA ASP A 166 -16.48 -28.17 2.53
C ASP A 166 -17.08 -26.85 1.99
N LEU A 167 -16.45 -26.22 0.99
CA LEU A 167 -16.93 -24.98 0.39
C LEU A 167 -18.10 -25.21 -0.59
N ASN A 168 -19.30 -24.80 -0.19
CA ASN A 168 -20.52 -24.84 -1.01
C ASN A 168 -20.45 -23.91 -2.25
N ASN A 169 -21.04 -24.35 -3.37
CA ASN A 169 -20.91 -23.77 -4.73
C ASN A 169 -21.43 -22.33 -4.92
N LYS A 170 -21.95 -21.65 -3.89
CA LYS A 170 -22.56 -20.30 -4.00
C LYS A 170 -22.18 -19.33 -2.88
N ASN A 171 -21.13 -19.62 -2.09
CA ASN A 171 -20.70 -18.71 -1.02
C ASN A 171 -19.59 -17.76 -1.53
N ILE A 172 -19.63 -16.49 -1.09
CA ILE A 172 -18.59 -15.47 -1.36
C ILE A 172 -17.20 -15.98 -1.00
N GLU A 173 -17.07 -16.67 0.15
CA GLU A 173 -15.80 -17.27 0.55
C GLU A 173 -15.23 -18.23 -0.50
N LYS A 174 -16.09 -18.98 -1.20
CA LYS A 174 -15.65 -19.90 -2.25
C LYS A 174 -15.19 -19.14 -3.50
N ILE A 175 -15.90 -18.07 -3.85
CA ILE A 175 -15.58 -17.21 -4.99
C ILE A 175 -14.19 -16.59 -4.77
N GLU A 176 -13.98 -15.97 -3.62
CA GLU A 176 -12.70 -15.35 -3.26
C GLU A 176 -11.58 -16.38 -3.18
N TYR A 177 -11.85 -17.52 -2.53
CA TYR A 177 -10.87 -18.58 -2.40
C TYR A 177 -10.46 -19.13 -3.77
N LEU A 178 -11.41 -19.36 -4.69
CA LEU A 178 -11.09 -19.78 -6.05
C LEU A 178 -10.29 -18.72 -6.79
N LEU A 179 -10.68 -17.46 -6.68
CA LEU A 179 -10.05 -16.36 -7.40
C LEU A 179 -8.58 -16.17 -6.97
N ASN A 180 -8.24 -16.41 -5.70
CA ASN A 180 -6.85 -16.41 -5.24
C ASN A 180 -5.97 -17.43 -5.99
N PHE A 181 -6.47 -18.64 -6.29
CA PHE A 181 -5.74 -19.60 -7.12
C PHE A 181 -5.77 -19.22 -8.61
N MET A 182 -6.87 -18.62 -9.06
CA MET A 182 -7.00 -18.23 -10.46
C MET A 182 -6.00 -17.14 -10.84
N ILE A 183 -5.75 -16.16 -9.96
CA ILE A 183 -4.82 -15.05 -10.19
C ILE A 183 -3.40 -15.55 -10.55
N THR A 184 -2.95 -16.67 -9.97
CA THR A 184 -1.58 -17.17 -10.17
C THR A 184 -1.44 -18.18 -11.30
N ASP A 185 -2.49 -18.97 -11.58
CA ASP A 185 -2.35 -20.18 -12.41
C ASP A 185 -3.33 -20.24 -13.59
N CYS A 186 -4.39 -19.44 -13.57
CA CYS A 186 -5.45 -19.48 -14.57
C CYS A 186 -5.14 -18.55 -15.74
N ASN A 187 -5.73 -18.83 -16.91
CA ASN A 187 -5.71 -17.89 -18.01
C ASN A 187 -6.30 -16.54 -17.56
N SER A 188 -5.57 -15.44 -17.74
CA SER A 188 -5.96 -14.12 -17.21
C SER A 188 -7.28 -13.60 -17.77
N LYS A 189 -7.66 -13.98 -18.99
CA LYS A 189 -8.99 -13.63 -19.54
C LYS A 189 -10.11 -14.26 -18.71
N LEU A 190 -9.95 -15.51 -18.31
CA LEU A 190 -10.91 -16.19 -17.43
C LEU A 190 -10.93 -15.59 -16.02
N VAL A 191 -9.77 -15.12 -15.53
CA VAL A 191 -9.68 -14.35 -14.27
C VAL A 191 -10.53 -13.09 -14.34
N PHE A 192 -10.39 -12.30 -15.41
CA PHE A 192 -11.17 -11.08 -15.60
C PHE A 192 -12.67 -11.36 -15.71
N GLU A 193 -13.08 -12.32 -16.55
CA GLU A 193 -14.49 -12.70 -16.70
C GLU A 193 -15.11 -13.15 -15.38
N TYR A 194 -14.36 -13.93 -14.58
CA TYR A 194 -14.82 -14.39 -13.28
C TYR A 194 -14.91 -13.25 -12.26
N TYR A 195 -13.89 -12.38 -12.21
CA TYR A 195 -13.89 -11.23 -11.32
C TYR A 195 -15.04 -10.28 -11.64
N GLU A 196 -15.23 -9.88 -12.90
CA GLU A 196 -16.27 -8.94 -13.30
C GLU A 196 -17.67 -9.42 -12.90
N LYS A 197 -17.90 -10.73 -12.97
CA LYS A 197 -19.16 -11.35 -12.56
C LYS A 197 -19.46 -11.19 -11.07
N TYR A 198 -18.45 -11.21 -10.20
CA TYR A 198 -18.62 -11.24 -8.75
C TYR A 198 -18.01 -10.04 -8.00
N CYS A 199 -17.48 -9.05 -8.72
CA CYS A 199 -16.72 -7.96 -8.10
C CYS A 199 -17.52 -7.11 -7.11
N GLU A 200 -18.85 -7.08 -7.18
CA GLU A 200 -19.70 -6.40 -6.19
C GLU A 200 -19.86 -7.17 -4.88
N GLU A 201 -19.57 -8.48 -4.88
CA GLU A 201 -19.76 -9.37 -3.72
C GLU A 201 -18.45 -9.66 -2.97
N ILE A 202 -17.31 -9.49 -3.66
CA ILE A 202 -15.97 -9.69 -3.09
C ILE A 202 -15.72 -8.61 -2.02
N LYS A 203 -15.20 -9.06 -0.88
CA LYS A 203 -14.81 -8.23 0.27
C LYS A 203 -13.30 -8.14 0.44
N SER A 204 -12.56 -9.10 -0.10
CA SER A 204 -11.11 -9.16 0.00
C SER A 204 -10.46 -8.01 -0.75
N GLU A 205 -9.88 -7.08 0.01
CA GLU A 205 -9.10 -5.96 -0.52
C GLU A 205 -7.94 -6.45 -1.42
N ASN A 206 -7.24 -7.52 -1.03
CA ASN A 206 -6.09 -8.03 -1.77
C ASN A 206 -6.48 -8.54 -3.16
N ILE A 207 -7.66 -9.16 -3.29
CA ILE A 207 -8.16 -9.61 -4.59
C ILE A 207 -8.42 -8.40 -5.50
N HIS A 208 -9.09 -7.36 -5.01
CA HIS A 208 -9.32 -6.15 -5.80
C HIS A 208 -8.00 -5.50 -6.24
N PHE A 209 -7.00 -5.49 -5.35
CA PHE A 209 -5.69 -4.92 -5.62
C PHE A 209 -4.91 -5.72 -6.67
N ASP A 210 -4.85 -7.06 -6.54
CA ASP A 210 -4.16 -7.91 -7.50
C ASP A 210 -4.84 -7.89 -8.88
N ILE A 211 -6.17 -7.81 -8.92
CA ILE A 211 -6.91 -7.63 -10.16
C ILE A 211 -6.62 -6.26 -10.79
N ALA A 212 -6.54 -5.18 -10.00
CA ALA A 212 -6.16 -3.86 -10.51
C ALA A 212 -4.77 -3.89 -11.16
N ARG A 213 -3.80 -4.56 -10.52
CA ARG A 213 -2.46 -4.78 -11.07
C ARG A 213 -2.49 -5.58 -12.37
N LEU A 214 -3.27 -6.65 -12.45
CA LEU A 214 -3.42 -7.43 -13.69
C LEU A 214 -4.04 -6.59 -14.83
N TYR A 215 -5.01 -5.73 -14.53
CA TYR A 215 -5.54 -4.80 -15.53
C TYR A 215 -4.51 -3.76 -15.98
N CYS A 216 -3.66 -3.25 -15.08
CA CYS A 216 -2.52 -2.40 -15.46
C CYS A 216 -1.57 -3.12 -16.42
N LEU A 217 -1.23 -4.38 -16.14
CA LEU A 217 -0.38 -5.20 -17.02
C LEU A 217 -1.06 -5.50 -18.38
N ALA A 218 -2.38 -5.57 -18.41
CA ALA A 218 -3.18 -5.71 -19.63
C ALA A 218 -3.38 -4.38 -20.38
N ASN A 219 -2.87 -3.26 -19.86
CA ASN A 219 -3.10 -1.91 -20.36
C ASN A 219 -4.58 -1.49 -20.41
N ASP A 220 -5.41 -2.02 -19.50
CA ASP A 220 -6.79 -1.58 -19.33
C ASP A 220 -6.90 -0.63 -18.13
N GLU A 221 -6.55 0.64 -18.35
CA GLU A 221 -6.55 1.65 -17.30
C GLU A 221 -7.92 1.85 -16.64
N ASN A 222 -9.00 1.72 -17.42
CA ASN A 222 -10.36 1.98 -16.90
C ASN A 222 -10.76 0.90 -15.89
N LEU A 223 -10.56 -0.37 -16.24
CA LEU A 223 -10.86 -1.48 -15.34
C LEU A 223 -9.88 -1.52 -14.15
N ALA A 224 -8.61 -1.16 -14.37
CA ALA A 224 -7.62 -1.03 -13.29
C ALA A 224 -8.03 0.03 -12.26
N ARG A 225 -8.48 1.22 -12.70
CA ARG A 225 -8.99 2.27 -11.81
C ARG A 225 -10.26 1.83 -11.08
N LYS A 226 -11.19 1.15 -11.78
CA LYS A 226 -12.42 0.61 -11.17
C LYS A 226 -12.10 -0.40 -10.06
N ALA A 227 -11.23 -1.36 -10.32
CA ALA A 227 -10.79 -2.35 -9.33
C ALA A 227 -10.03 -1.70 -8.17
N THR A 228 -9.22 -0.67 -8.45
CA THR A 228 -8.51 0.12 -7.43
C THR A 228 -9.48 0.83 -6.49
N LEU A 229 -10.54 1.43 -7.00
CA LEU A 229 -11.54 2.09 -6.14
C LEU A 229 -12.26 1.08 -5.24
N LYS A 230 -12.57 -0.12 -5.74
CA LYS A 230 -13.11 -1.21 -4.89
C LYS A 230 -12.13 -1.65 -3.82
N PHE A 231 -10.84 -1.75 -4.16
CA PHE A 231 -9.80 -2.00 -3.16
C PHE A 231 -9.84 -0.93 -2.07
N VAL A 232 -9.86 0.36 -2.43
CA VAL A 232 -9.89 1.48 -1.47
C VAL A 232 -11.15 1.45 -0.61
N GLU A 233 -12.31 1.15 -1.19
CA GLU A 233 -13.58 1.04 -0.46
C GLU A 233 -13.58 -0.09 0.58
N ASN A 234 -12.87 -1.18 0.28
CA ASN A 234 -12.74 -2.34 1.17
C ASN A 234 -11.47 -2.30 2.03
N TRP A 235 -10.61 -1.29 1.85
CA TRP A 235 -9.30 -1.26 2.50
C TRP A 235 -9.42 -0.96 3.99
N PHE A 236 -8.80 -1.83 4.81
CA PHE A 236 -8.70 -1.67 6.25
C PHE A 236 -7.28 -1.30 6.69
N PRO A 237 -7.11 -0.19 7.42
CA PRO A 237 -5.81 0.21 7.95
C PRO A 237 -5.36 -0.72 9.09
N ILE A 238 -4.06 -1.01 9.16
CA ILE A 238 -3.47 -1.78 10.28
C ILE A 238 -3.25 -0.86 11.50
N ASP A 239 -3.00 0.43 11.26
CA ASP A 239 -2.80 1.45 12.29
C ASP A 239 -3.64 2.71 12.00
N PHE A 240 -4.04 3.43 13.05
CA PHE A 240 -4.71 4.73 12.96
C PHE A 240 -3.95 5.77 12.14
N LEU A 241 -2.63 5.64 12.03
CA LEU A 241 -1.78 6.53 11.24
C LEU A 241 -1.97 6.34 9.72
N GLN A 242 -2.52 5.22 9.26
CA GLN A 242 -2.76 4.99 7.83
C GLN A 242 -4.12 5.58 7.43
N ILE A 243 -4.12 6.64 6.65
CA ILE A 243 -5.33 7.32 6.15
C ILE A 243 -5.70 6.91 4.72
N VAL A 244 -4.74 6.36 3.98
CA VAL A 244 -4.87 5.96 2.58
C VAL A 244 -3.88 4.83 2.29
N PRO A 245 -4.20 3.85 1.43
CA PRO A 245 -3.28 2.73 1.17
C PRO A 245 -2.04 3.21 0.41
N MET A 246 -0.92 3.31 1.11
CA MET A 246 0.38 3.68 0.53
C MET A 246 1.00 2.54 -0.29
N LYS A 247 0.47 1.32 -0.17
CA LYS A 247 0.85 0.14 -0.94
C LYS A 247 0.85 0.36 -2.47
N PHE A 248 0.08 1.31 -3.00
CA PHE A 248 0.14 1.67 -4.42
C PHE A 248 1.55 2.03 -4.90
N PHE A 249 2.36 2.65 -4.03
CA PHE A 249 3.72 3.04 -4.38
C PHE A 249 4.70 1.86 -4.38
N GLU A 250 4.31 0.67 -3.92
CA GLU A 250 5.18 -0.52 -3.92
C GLU A 250 5.24 -1.20 -5.28
N TYR A 251 4.28 -0.96 -6.17
CA TYR A 251 4.13 -1.71 -7.42
C TYR A 251 4.25 -0.79 -8.63
N GLU A 252 5.27 -1.01 -9.46
CA GLU A 252 5.57 -0.13 -10.60
C GLU A 252 4.42 -0.04 -11.59
N GLU A 253 3.71 -1.16 -11.83
CA GLU A 253 2.56 -1.23 -12.73
C GLU A 253 1.42 -0.29 -12.30
N MET A 254 1.31 0.04 -11.01
CA MET A 254 0.28 0.96 -10.52
C MET A 254 0.56 2.41 -10.93
N ASN A 255 1.83 2.78 -11.17
CA ASN A 255 2.18 4.14 -11.61
C ASN A 255 1.51 4.52 -12.94
N LEU A 256 1.11 3.53 -13.77
CA LEU A 256 0.40 3.75 -15.03
C LEU A 256 -0.96 4.43 -14.81
N ILE A 257 -1.62 4.18 -13.68
CA ILE A 257 -2.97 4.70 -13.40
C ILE A 257 -3.00 5.81 -12.35
N LEU A 258 -1.94 5.98 -11.56
CA LEU A 258 -1.82 6.97 -10.48
C LEU A 258 -1.55 8.40 -11.01
N THR A 259 -2.44 8.89 -11.86
CA THR A 259 -2.46 10.30 -12.28
C THR A 259 -2.78 11.21 -11.09
N ASP A 260 -2.42 12.49 -11.18
CA ASP A 260 -2.71 13.48 -10.11
C ASP A 260 -4.19 13.49 -9.75
N GLN A 261 -5.07 13.49 -10.76
CA GLN A 261 -6.52 13.44 -10.55
C GLN A 261 -6.96 12.15 -9.86
N PHE A 262 -6.42 10.99 -10.27
CA PHE A 262 -6.84 9.72 -9.70
C PHE A 262 -6.35 9.54 -8.26
N LYS A 263 -5.16 10.03 -7.93
CA LYS A 263 -4.68 10.05 -6.55
C LYS A 263 -5.55 10.94 -5.65
N VAL A 264 -5.92 12.14 -6.11
CA VAL A 264 -6.86 12.99 -5.36
C VAL A 264 -8.21 12.30 -5.20
N GLN A 265 -8.70 11.59 -6.23
CA GLN A 265 -9.91 10.78 -6.10
C GLN A 265 -9.76 9.71 -5.02
N ILE A 266 -8.69 8.91 -5.04
CA ILE A 266 -8.43 7.88 -4.02
C ILE A 266 -8.37 8.49 -2.61
N LEU A 267 -7.70 9.64 -2.46
CA LEU A 267 -7.58 10.33 -1.18
C LEU A 267 -8.95 10.74 -0.63
N ASN A 268 -9.86 11.22 -1.49
CA ASN A 268 -11.20 11.65 -1.11
C ASN A 268 -12.25 10.54 -1.11
N SER A 269 -11.94 9.35 -1.64
CA SER A 269 -12.83 8.20 -1.57
C SER A 269 -13.05 7.77 -0.12
N ARG A 270 -14.24 7.31 0.20
CA ARG A 270 -14.51 6.67 1.49
C ARG A 270 -13.79 5.32 1.56
N LYS A 271 -13.14 5.03 2.69
CA LYS A 271 -12.50 3.74 2.97
C LYS A 271 -13.43 2.90 3.85
N ALA A 272 -13.09 1.63 4.06
CA ALA A 272 -13.86 0.78 4.95
C ALA A 272 -13.91 1.37 6.37
N ILE A 273 -15.10 1.33 6.98
CA ILE A 273 -15.32 1.86 8.32
C ILE A 273 -14.71 0.89 9.33
N THR A 274 -13.95 1.42 10.29
CA THR A 274 -13.46 0.66 11.45
C THR A 274 -14.46 0.63 12.60
#